data_AF-A0A7K3R9Y3-F1
#
_entry.id   AF-A0A7K3R9Y3-F1
#
_cell.length_a   1.000
_cell.length_b   1.000
_cell.length_c   1.000
_cell.angle_alpha   90.00
_cell.angle_beta   90.00
_cell.angle_gamma   90.00
#
_symmetry.space_group_name_H-M   'P 1'
#
loop_
_entity.id
_entity.type
_entity.pdbx_description
1 polymer ?
#
loop_
_entity_poly.entity_id
_entity_poly.type
_entity_poly.pdbx_seq_one_letter_code
_entity_poly.pdbx_strand_id
1 'polypeptide(L)'
;MLDIAEELHRWVSQGREFAVATVVAVGGSAPRQPGAALAVDRDGTAIGSVSGGCVEGAVYELCRQALDDGKSVRERFGYSDEDAFAVGLTCGGVIDILVTPVRTDDPSRPVFAAALARVTDGPAELLGLPLLVRADGSHEG
;
A
#
# COMPACT_ATOMS: atom_id res chain seq x y z
N MET A 1 -1.02 5.97 7.33
CA MET A 1 -0.02 4.93 7.63
C MET A 1 0.45 5.03 9.07
N LEU A 2 0.67 6.24 9.63
CA LEU A 2 1.00 6.39 11.05
C LEU A 2 0.01 5.65 11.98
N ASP A 3 -1.25 5.56 11.58
CA ASP A 3 -2.34 4.87 12.26
C ASP A 3 -2.19 3.34 12.36
N ILE A 4 -1.40 2.71 11.49
CA ILE A 4 -1.12 1.26 11.53
C ILE A 4 0.36 0.93 11.78
N ALA A 5 1.21 1.94 11.97
CA ALA A 5 2.66 1.77 12.03
C ALA A 5 3.13 0.90 13.20
N GLU A 6 2.53 1.07 14.39
CA GLU A 6 2.84 0.27 15.58
C GLU A 6 2.55 -1.23 15.35
N GLU A 7 1.41 -1.50 14.73
CA GLU A 7 0.96 -2.86 14.45
C GLU A 7 1.81 -3.51 13.34
N LEU A 8 2.19 -2.75 12.30
CA LEU A 8 3.15 -3.20 11.30
C LEU A 8 4.52 -3.53 11.92
N HIS A 9 4.99 -2.70 12.86
CA HIS A 9 6.24 -2.98 13.58
C HIS A 9 6.15 -4.28 14.41
N ARG A 10 4.99 -4.54 15.02
CA ARG A 10 4.71 -5.81 15.70
C ARG A 10 4.76 -6.98 14.73
N TRP A 11 4.18 -6.86 13.54
CA TRP A 11 4.22 -7.93 12.53
C TRP A 11 5.64 -8.20 12.02
N VAL A 12 6.44 -7.15 11.84
CA VAL A 12 7.85 -7.25 11.49
C VAL A 12 8.62 -8.04 12.55
N SER A 13 8.49 -7.67 13.84
CA SER A 13 9.19 -8.33 14.95
C SER A 13 8.74 -9.79 15.17
N GLN A 14 7.52 -10.14 14.76
CA GLN A 14 7.01 -11.51 14.77
C GLN A 14 7.45 -12.35 13.56
N GLY A 15 8.16 -11.78 12.59
CA GLY A 15 8.53 -12.50 11.37
C GLY A 15 7.36 -12.78 10.42
N ARG A 16 6.23 -12.06 10.56
CA ARG A 16 5.04 -12.26 9.71
C ARG A 16 5.24 -11.70 8.31
N GLU A 17 4.79 -12.41 7.28
CA GLU A 17 4.70 -11.83 5.94
C GLU A 17 3.37 -11.13 5.75
N PHE A 18 3.40 -9.94 5.16
CA PHE A 18 2.23 -9.11 4.94
C PHE A 18 2.41 -8.19 3.74
N ALA A 19 1.32 -7.71 3.16
CA ALA A 19 1.35 -6.65 2.15
C ALA A 19 0.73 -5.38 2.72
N VAL A 20 1.25 -4.24 2.28
CA VAL A 20 0.72 -2.91 2.63
C VAL A 20 0.21 -2.25 1.36
N ALA A 21 -1.09 -1.98 1.32
CA ALA A 21 -1.75 -1.12 0.36
C ALA A 21 -1.71 0.33 0.86
N THR A 22 -1.19 1.25 0.08
CA THR A 22 -1.07 2.66 0.42
C THR A 22 -1.70 3.52 -0.66
N VAL A 23 -2.56 4.46 -0.29
CA VAL A 23 -3.05 5.50 -1.22
C VAL A 23 -1.87 6.39 -1.59
N VAL A 24 -1.49 6.43 -2.86
CA VAL A 24 -0.34 7.21 -3.36
C VAL A 24 -0.75 8.45 -4.15
N ALA A 25 -1.96 8.45 -4.72
CA ALA A 25 -2.53 9.62 -5.37
C ALA A 25 -4.05 9.64 -5.23
N VAL A 26 -4.62 10.84 -5.31
CA VAL A 26 -6.06 11.09 -5.28
C VAL A 26 -6.41 12.04 -6.42
N GLY A 27 -7.44 11.69 -7.21
CA GLY A 27 -8.08 12.56 -8.18
C GLY A 27 -9.52 12.86 -7.75
N GLY A 28 -9.88 14.13 -7.66
CA GLY A 28 -11.21 14.54 -7.20
C GLY A 28 -11.42 14.32 -5.70
N SER A 29 -12.65 13.98 -5.30
CA SER A 29 -13.02 13.76 -3.89
C SER A 29 -12.70 12.33 -3.48
N ALA A 30 -11.87 12.13 -2.45
CA ALA A 30 -11.65 10.82 -1.85
C ALA A 30 -11.80 10.86 -0.33
N PRO A 31 -12.35 9.80 0.29
CA PRO A 31 -12.59 9.73 1.73
C PRO A 31 -11.30 9.67 2.55
N ARG A 32 -10.18 9.27 1.93
CA ARG A 32 -8.85 9.21 2.53
C ARG A 32 -7.82 9.87 1.62
N GLN A 33 -6.84 10.50 2.24
CA GLN A 33 -5.75 11.22 1.57
C GLN A 33 -4.56 10.31 1.30
N PRO A 34 -3.62 10.70 0.42
CA PRO A 34 -2.36 9.98 0.25
C PRO A 34 -1.68 9.68 1.59
N GLY A 35 -1.14 8.47 1.69
CA GLY A 35 -0.58 7.91 2.91
C GLY A 35 -1.57 7.12 3.77
N ALA A 36 -2.88 7.15 3.50
CA ALA A 36 -3.81 6.19 4.11
C ALA A 36 -3.44 4.76 3.68
N ALA A 37 -3.56 3.80 4.59
CA ALA A 37 -3.03 2.47 4.35
C ALA A 37 -3.91 1.36 4.94
N LEU A 38 -3.87 0.21 4.28
CA LEU A 38 -4.44 -1.06 4.71
C LEU A 38 -3.35 -2.12 4.59
N ALA A 39 -3.23 -3.03 5.56
CA ALA A 39 -2.28 -4.13 5.48
C ALA A 39 -2.97 -5.47 5.72
N VAL A 40 -2.51 -6.50 5.02
CA VAL A 40 -3.03 -7.88 5.11
C VAL A 40 -1.87 -8.85 5.29
N ASP A 41 -1.92 -9.65 6.34
CA ASP A 41 -0.90 -10.68 6.61
C ASP A 41 -1.27 -12.06 6.03
N ARG A 42 -0.33 -13.00 5.94
CA ARG A 42 -0.56 -14.38 5.43
C ARG A 42 -1.76 -15.10 6.05
N ASP A 43 -2.11 -14.84 7.30
CA ASP A 43 -3.26 -15.46 7.97
C ASP A 43 -4.61 -14.80 7.61
N GLY A 44 -4.60 -13.72 6.82
CA GLY A 44 -5.80 -12.99 6.40
C GLY A 44 -6.23 -11.91 7.39
N THR A 45 -5.42 -11.60 8.39
CA THR A 45 -5.64 -10.47 9.29
C THR A 45 -5.48 -9.17 8.50
N ALA A 46 -6.51 -8.34 8.50
CA ALA A 46 -6.49 -7.01 7.88
C ALA A 46 -6.51 -5.90 8.95
N ILE A 47 -5.70 -4.87 8.75
CA ILE A 47 -5.65 -3.66 9.60
C ILE A 47 -5.64 -2.40 8.74
N GLY A 48 -6.14 -1.29 9.27
CA GLY A 48 -6.19 -0.01 8.56
C GLY A 48 -7.33 0.07 7.54
N SER A 49 -7.31 1.14 6.74
CA SER A 49 -8.32 1.39 5.72
C SER A 49 -7.82 2.43 4.71
N VAL A 50 -8.18 2.21 3.43
CA VAL A 50 -7.84 3.10 2.32
C VAL A 50 -9.03 3.92 1.82
N SER A 51 -10.28 3.53 2.13
CA SER A 51 -11.46 4.29 1.68
C SER A 51 -12.59 4.42 2.71
N GLY A 52 -12.65 3.53 3.70
CA GLY A 52 -13.74 3.46 4.68
C GLY A 52 -14.87 2.49 4.30
N GLY A 53 -14.70 1.66 3.27
CA GLY A 53 -15.55 0.49 3.03
C GLY A 53 -15.83 0.14 1.56
N CYS A 54 -15.60 1.03 0.60
CA CYS A 54 -16.03 0.82 -0.79
C CYS A 54 -15.13 -0.14 -1.58
N VAL A 55 -13.81 -0.07 -1.37
CA VAL A 55 -12.81 -0.80 -2.17
C VAL A 55 -11.99 -1.80 -1.35
N GLU A 56 -12.26 -1.90 -0.05
CA GLU A 56 -11.49 -2.68 0.92
C GLU A 56 -11.38 -4.16 0.54
N GLY A 57 -12.46 -4.77 0.04
CA GLY A 57 -12.43 -6.17 -0.39
C GLY A 57 -11.51 -6.39 -1.59
N ALA A 58 -11.57 -5.52 -2.60
CA ALA A 58 -10.71 -5.61 -3.76
C ALA A 58 -9.23 -5.36 -3.39
N VAL A 59 -8.98 -4.39 -2.51
CA VAL A 59 -7.63 -4.08 -2.02
C VAL A 59 -7.08 -5.22 -1.15
N TYR A 60 -7.94 -5.88 -0.37
CA TYR A 60 -7.57 -7.06 0.41
C TYR A 60 -7.08 -8.18 -0.52
N GLU A 61 -7.83 -8.51 -1.57
CA GLU A 61 -7.44 -9.54 -2.54
C GLU A 61 -6.15 -9.15 -3.28
N LEU A 62 -5.99 -7.87 -3.63
CA LEU A 62 -4.76 -7.38 -4.25
C LEU A 62 -3.54 -7.56 -3.32
N CYS A 63 -3.70 -7.34 -2.01
CA CYS A 63 -2.68 -7.64 -1.01
C CYS A 63 -2.34 -9.13 -0.92
N ARG A 64 -3.34 -10.02 -1.04
CA ARG A 64 -3.11 -11.48 -1.08
C ARG A 64 -2.29 -11.85 -2.31
N GLN A 65 -2.72 -11.38 -3.48
CA GLN A 65 -2.04 -11.64 -4.74
C GLN A 65 -0.58 -11.13 -4.72
N ALA A 66 -0.34 -9.92 -4.23
CA ALA A 66 1.00 -9.35 -4.12
C ALA A 66 1.94 -10.18 -3.23
N LEU A 67 1.40 -10.81 -2.17
CA LEU A 67 2.18 -11.71 -1.31
C LEU A 67 2.50 -13.03 -2.00
N ASP A 68 1.59 -13.56 -2.80
CA ASP A 68 1.82 -14.78 -3.56
C ASP A 68 2.85 -14.56 -4.67
N ASP A 69 2.73 -13.45 -5.40
CA ASP A 69 3.63 -13.12 -6.50
C ASP A 69 4.97 -12.56 -6.02
N GLY A 70 5.02 -12.02 -4.79
CA GLY A 70 6.17 -11.30 -4.25
C GLY A 70 6.48 -10.01 -5.01
N LYS A 71 5.48 -9.38 -5.63
CA LYS A 71 5.64 -8.20 -6.47
C LYS A 71 4.77 -7.04 -6.00
N SER A 72 5.32 -5.84 -6.08
CA SER A 72 4.54 -4.61 -5.91
C SER A 72 3.61 -4.40 -7.12
N VAL A 73 2.43 -3.85 -6.88
CA VAL A 73 1.46 -3.49 -7.92
C VAL A 73 0.81 -2.17 -7.60
N ARG A 74 0.59 -1.34 -8.62
CA ARG A 74 -0.19 -0.11 -8.51
C ARG A 74 -1.52 -0.32 -9.22
N GLU A 75 -2.61 -0.05 -8.52
CA GLU A 75 -3.98 -0.21 -9.02
C GLU A 75 -4.75 1.10 -8.84
N ARG A 76 -5.60 1.42 -9.82
CA ARG A 76 -6.44 2.62 -9.80
C ARG A 76 -7.89 2.24 -9.51
N PHE A 77 -8.45 2.82 -8.46
CA PHE A 77 -9.85 2.65 -8.09
C PHE A 77 -10.62 3.95 -8.28
N GLY A 78 -11.74 3.93 -8.99
CA GLY A 78 -12.53 5.13 -9.20
C GLY A 78 -13.79 4.86 -10.02
N TYR A 79 -14.63 5.88 -10.11
CA TYR A 79 -15.76 5.89 -11.04
C TYR A 79 -15.26 6.39 -12.40
N SER A 80 -15.17 5.51 -13.40
CA SER A 80 -14.97 5.95 -14.80
C SER A 80 -16.23 5.59 -15.59
N ASP A 81 -16.70 6.53 -16.42
CA ASP A 81 -17.81 6.28 -17.35
C ASP A 81 -17.40 5.28 -18.47
N GLU A 82 -16.11 4.95 -18.59
CA GLU A 82 -15.55 4.04 -19.60
C GLU A 82 -15.33 2.60 -19.09
N ASP A 83 -15.20 2.36 -17.77
CA ASP A 83 -15.04 1.02 -17.18
C ASP A 83 -16.19 0.70 -16.22
N ALA A 84 -17.31 0.24 -16.78
CA ALA A 84 -18.52 -0.19 -16.05
C ALA A 84 -18.32 -1.37 -15.05
N PHE A 85 -17.07 -1.82 -14.84
CA PHE A 85 -16.69 -2.94 -13.98
C PHE A 85 -15.65 -2.57 -12.90
N ALA A 86 -15.17 -1.33 -12.84
CA ALA A 86 -14.24 -0.91 -11.79
C ALA A 86 -14.98 -0.80 -10.45
N VAL A 87 -14.44 -1.39 -9.38
CA VAL A 87 -14.95 -1.19 -8.01
C VAL A 87 -14.78 0.28 -7.67
N GLY A 88 -15.89 1.02 -7.72
CA GLY A 88 -15.89 2.48 -7.68
C GLY A 88 -16.04 3.06 -6.28
N LEU A 89 -15.48 4.25 -6.09
CA LEU A 89 -15.75 5.07 -4.91
C LEU A 89 -17.10 5.79 -5.08
N THR A 90 -18.00 5.64 -4.11
CA THR A 90 -19.34 6.28 -4.13
C THR A 90 -19.30 7.80 -4.05
N CYS A 91 -18.15 8.38 -3.69
CA CYS A 91 -17.92 9.83 -3.66
C CYS A 91 -17.57 10.43 -5.02
N GLY A 92 -17.41 9.62 -6.08
CA GLY A 92 -17.14 10.08 -7.44
C GLY A 92 -15.69 10.51 -7.71
N GLY A 93 -14.75 10.20 -6.81
CA GLY A 93 -13.31 10.39 -7.07
C GLY A 93 -12.58 9.11 -7.44
N VAL A 94 -11.27 9.26 -7.57
CA VAL A 94 -10.32 8.22 -7.97
C VAL A 94 -9.16 8.20 -6.99
N ILE A 95 -8.71 7.01 -6.61
CA ILE A 95 -7.49 6.80 -5.82
C ILE A 95 -6.57 5.83 -6.52
N ASP A 96 -5.28 6.15 -6.53
CA ASP A 96 -4.24 5.20 -6.92
C ASP A 96 -3.67 4.56 -5.65
N ILE A 97 -3.64 3.24 -5.62
CA ILE A 97 -3.13 2.45 -4.49
C ILE A 97 -1.89 1.69 -4.94
N LEU A 98 -0.80 1.85 -4.21
CA LEU A 98 0.39 1.00 -4.33
C LEU A 98 0.32 -0.09 -3.27
N VAL A 99 0.34 -1.34 -3.69
CA VAL A 99 0.49 -2.52 -2.84
C VAL A 99 1.94 -2.96 -2.88
N THR A 100 2.55 -3.14 -1.71
CA THR A 100 3.90 -3.71 -1.60
C THR A 100 3.92 -4.86 -0.62
N PRO A 101 4.37 -6.06 -1.03
CA PRO A 101 4.58 -7.18 -0.12
C PRO A 101 5.83 -6.96 0.74
N VAL A 102 5.80 -7.53 1.95
CA VAL A 102 6.87 -7.51 2.95
C VAL A 102 7.13 -8.95 3.36
N ARG A 103 8.08 -9.57 2.68
CA ARG A 103 8.42 -10.97 2.89
C ARG A 103 9.48 -11.12 3.96
N THR A 104 9.69 -12.34 4.44
CA THR A 104 10.70 -12.60 5.49
C THR A 104 12.13 -12.44 4.99
N ASP A 105 12.35 -12.68 3.70
CA ASP A 105 13.63 -12.56 2.99
C ASP A 105 13.89 -11.17 2.40
N ASP A 106 12.96 -10.22 2.58
CA ASP A 106 13.11 -8.85 2.08
C ASP A 106 14.17 -8.10 2.91
N PRO A 107 15.30 -7.68 2.31
CA PRO A 107 16.37 -6.97 3.02
C PRO A 107 15.92 -5.60 3.54
N SER A 108 14.84 -5.04 3.00
CA SER A 108 14.28 -3.76 3.42
C SER A 108 13.27 -3.86 4.56
N ARG A 109 12.94 -5.08 4.99
CA ARG A 109 12.03 -5.36 6.10
C ARG A 109 12.35 -4.61 7.40
N PRO A 110 13.63 -4.41 7.82
CA PRO A 110 13.95 -3.60 9.00
C PRO A 110 13.59 -2.12 8.83
N VAL A 111 13.56 -1.62 7.59
CA VAL A 111 13.34 -0.21 7.29
C VAL A 111 11.86 0.17 7.41
N PHE A 112 10.94 -0.81 7.37
CA PHE A 112 9.53 -0.59 7.75
C PHE A 112 9.35 -0.09 9.20
N ALA A 113 10.39 -0.19 10.04
CA ALA A 113 10.42 0.40 11.38
C ALA A 113 10.81 1.90 11.38
N ALA A 114 11.10 2.50 10.21
CA ALA A 114 11.52 3.89 10.06
C ALA A 114 10.63 4.64 9.04
N ALA A 115 10.67 5.98 9.07
CA ALA A 115 10.02 6.81 8.06
C ALA A 115 10.69 6.57 6.69
N LEU A 116 9.91 6.01 5.76
CA LEU A 116 10.35 5.59 4.44
C LEU A 116 9.63 6.38 3.35
N ALA A 117 10.37 6.74 2.30
CA ALA A 117 9.77 7.02 1.00
C ALA A 117 9.74 5.72 0.18
N ARG A 118 8.81 5.62 -0.76
CA ARG A 118 8.73 4.53 -1.73
C ARG A 118 8.60 5.09 -3.13
N VAL A 119 9.14 4.39 -4.11
CA VAL A 119 8.89 4.69 -5.52
C VAL A 119 7.45 4.32 -5.85
N THR A 120 6.64 5.33 -6.17
CA THR A 120 5.20 5.16 -6.48
C THR A 120 4.88 5.30 -7.98
N ASP A 121 5.86 5.75 -8.77
CA ASP A 121 5.74 5.97 -10.21
C ASP A 121 7.10 5.72 -10.89
N GLY A 122 7.10 5.12 -12.08
CA GLY A 122 8.33 4.74 -12.80
C GLY A 122 8.31 3.29 -13.33
N PRO A 123 9.48 2.74 -13.72
CA PRO A 123 9.60 1.35 -14.17
C PRO A 123 9.09 0.34 -13.14
N ALA A 124 8.46 -0.74 -13.60
CA ALA A 124 7.80 -1.72 -12.74
C ALA A 124 8.76 -2.40 -11.75
N GLU A 125 10.00 -2.60 -12.15
CA GLU A 125 11.08 -3.15 -11.33
C GLU A 125 11.50 -2.26 -10.14
N LEU A 126 11.13 -0.97 -10.18
CA LEU A 126 11.44 -0.02 -9.11
C LEU A 126 10.25 0.23 -8.18
N LEU A 127 9.03 -0.17 -8.57
CA LEU A 127 7.82 0.15 -7.80
C LEU A 127 7.85 -0.49 -6.41
N GLY A 128 7.55 0.33 -5.40
CA GLY A 128 7.52 -0.08 -4.00
C GLY A 128 8.90 -0.26 -3.35
N LEU A 129 10.00 -0.07 -4.09
CA LEU A 129 11.33 -0.06 -3.50
C LEU A 129 11.43 1.06 -2.45
N PRO A 130 11.96 0.74 -1.26
CA PRO A 130 12.13 1.72 -0.21
C PRO A 130 13.33 2.61 -0.48
N LEU A 131 13.16 3.87 -0.11
CA LEU A 131 14.20 4.88 -0.14
C LEU A 131 14.37 5.41 1.29
N LEU A 132 15.57 5.26 1.83
CA LEU A 132 15.97 5.91 3.06
C LEU A 132 16.12 7.41 2.77
N VAL A 133 15.27 8.24 3.36
CA VAL A 133 15.39 9.70 3.27
C VAL A 133 15.99 10.22 4.58
N ARG A 134 17.14 10.88 4.47
CA ARG A 134 17.81 11.53 5.60
C ARG A 134 17.20 12.91 5.86
N ALA A 135 17.43 13.44 7.07
CA ALA A 135 16.90 14.75 7.48
C ALA A 135 17.43 15.92 6.61
N ASP A 136 18.58 15.74 5.95
CA ASP A 136 19.15 16.70 5.01
C ASP A 136 18.56 16.60 3.58
N GLY A 137 17.58 15.72 3.38
CA GLY A 137 16.93 15.47 2.09
C GLY A 137 17.73 14.56 1.15
N SER A 138 18.93 14.12 1.53
CA SER A 138 19.64 13.08 0.80
C SER A 138 18.91 11.75 0.92
N HIS A 139 19.05 10.91 -0.09
CA HIS A 139 18.37 9.63 -0.14
C HIS A 139 19.25 8.49 -0.64
N GLU A 140 19.00 7.30 -0.13
CA GLU A 140 19.70 6.06 -0.46
C GLU A 140 18.70 4.91 -0.59
N GLY A 141 18.82 4.11 -1.63
CA GLY A 141 17.94 2.99 -1.94
C GLY A 141 18.37 2.29 -3.22
#